data_AF-A0A960PTE6-F1
#
_entry.id   AF-A0A960PTE6-F1
#
_cell.length_a   1.000
_cell.length_b   1.000
_cell.length_c   1.000
_cell.angle_alpha   90.00
_cell.angle_beta   90.00
_cell.angle_gamma   90.00
#
_symmetry.space_group_name_H-M   'P 1'
#
loop_
_entity.id
_entity.type
_entity.pdbx_description
1 polymer ?
#
loop_
_entity_poly.entity_id
_entity_poly.type
_entity_poly.pdbx_seq_one_letter_code
_entity_poly.pdbx_strand_id
1 'polypeptide(L)'
;GGNTDGNVEVFVYEVGSGQIIQATDTVGGGGYGPAVISDDGARIAAVYFSTTWEIQLIDYPSLAVTPLYNSPLRQLTIDLTASGDQVVSSSGDDLVPGRNADGNGEVFLVDPAGNFEQVTDTMTGGSGQASISADGRYIAFTSTSELSVPAGGNGQIILADRALGTFTSILPGVQGSSQPSISADGQRIAFTSREDPVGDNPPHDEELLLAECTLLGEPAVAIPAHSTFGLLLLAGLLLAVAVWRLRRSVVPSPPMA
;
A
#
# COMPACT_ATOMS: atom_id res chain seq x y z
N GLY A 1 19.61 21.45 12.78
CA GLY A 1 18.74 21.29 11.60
C GLY A 1 18.58 22.65 10.95
N GLY A 2 18.78 22.71 9.64
CA GLY A 2 18.79 23.92 8.81
C GLY A 2 17.41 24.39 8.35
N ASN A 3 16.33 23.71 8.76
CA ASN A 3 14.93 24.10 8.49
C ASN A 3 14.52 25.40 9.20
N THR A 4 15.12 26.51 8.78
CA THR A 4 14.90 27.85 9.32
C THR A 4 13.70 28.53 8.66
N ASP A 5 13.23 28.02 7.53
CA ASP A 5 12.07 28.52 6.80
C ASP A 5 10.76 27.82 7.20
N GLY A 6 10.83 26.66 7.87
CA GLY A 6 9.69 25.94 8.39
C GLY A 6 8.96 25.08 7.35
N ASN A 7 9.62 24.80 6.22
CA ASN A 7 9.08 23.90 5.20
C ASN A 7 8.94 22.47 5.73
N VAL A 8 8.03 21.71 5.14
CA VAL A 8 7.88 20.29 5.50
C VAL A 8 9.01 19.52 4.83
N GLU A 9 9.89 18.95 5.64
CA GLU A 9 11.08 18.23 5.19
C GLU A 9 11.06 16.77 5.64
N VAL A 10 11.84 15.94 4.94
CA VAL A 10 12.12 14.57 5.35
C VAL A 10 13.23 14.57 6.39
N PHE A 11 12.99 13.90 7.52
CA PHE A 11 13.97 13.69 8.57
C PHE A 11 14.15 12.20 8.81
N VAL A 12 15.41 11.78 9.03
CA VAL A 12 15.77 10.43 9.42
C VAL A 12 16.14 10.42 10.90
N TYR A 13 15.52 9.52 11.66
CA TYR A 13 15.91 9.25 13.04
C TYR A 13 16.73 7.97 13.11
N GLU A 14 18.03 8.11 13.41
CA GLU A 14 18.90 6.96 13.63
C GLU A 14 18.70 6.41 15.05
N VAL A 15 18.08 5.22 15.16
CA VAL A 15 17.77 4.61 16.46
C VAL A 15 19.02 4.34 17.30
N GLY A 16 20.12 3.87 16.67
CA GLY A 16 21.34 3.48 17.38
C GLY A 16 22.11 4.66 17.99
N SER A 17 22.12 5.81 17.31
CA SER A 17 22.83 7.02 17.74
C SER A 17 21.91 8.04 18.43
N GLY A 18 20.59 7.92 18.24
CA GLY A 18 19.59 8.91 18.64
C GLY A 18 19.64 10.20 17.83
N GLN A 19 20.38 10.24 16.71
CA GLN A 19 20.52 11.44 15.89
C GLN A 19 19.29 11.65 15.01
N ILE A 20 18.92 12.92 14.84
CA ILE A 20 17.95 13.37 13.84
C ILE A 20 18.73 14.06 12.72
N ILE A 21 18.66 13.50 11.53
CA ILE A 21 19.30 14.00 10.32
C ILE A 21 18.22 14.59 9.43
N GLN A 22 18.39 15.85 9.02
CA GLN A 22 17.54 16.46 8.02
C GLN A 22 17.97 15.94 6.64
N ALA A 23 17.14 15.13 6.00
CA ALA A 23 17.45 14.48 4.73
C ALA A 23 17.23 15.41 3.53
N THR A 24 16.34 16.39 3.68
CA THR A 24 15.98 17.35 2.63
C THR A 24 15.95 18.78 3.17
N ASP A 25 16.29 19.74 2.33
CA ASP A 25 16.38 21.17 2.68
C ASP A 25 15.85 22.01 1.51
N THR A 26 14.52 22.08 1.39
CA THR A 26 13.85 22.80 0.31
C THR A 26 13.85 24.29 0.57
N VAL A 27 13.96 25.07 -0.50
CA VAL A 27 13.87 26.54 -0.44
C VAL A 27 12.61 27.00 -1.16
N GLY A 28 11.93 28.01 -0.62
CA GLY A 28 10.71 28.57 -1.20
C GLY A 28 9.45 27.96 -0.61
N GLY A 29 8.39 27.80 -1.40
CA GLY A 29 7.07 27.34 -0.94
C GLY A 29 6.77 25.86 -1.16
N GLY A 30 7.79 25.05 -1.50
CA GLY A 30 7.66 23.61 -1.64
C GLY A 30 7.83 22.86 -0.32
N GLY A 31 7.55 21.56 -0.32
CA GLY A 31 7.78 20.69 0.83
C GLY A 31 7.55 19.23 0.48
N TYR A 32 7.65 18.34 1.46
CA TYR A 32 7.46 16.91 1.29
C TYR A 32 6.19 16.41 1.96
N GLY A 33 5.53 15.45 1.32
CA GLY A 33 4.35 14.75 1.81
C GLY A 33 4.74 13.39 2.42
N PRO A 34 4.06 12.29 2.05
CA PRO A 34 4.43 10.97 2.54
C PRO A 34 5.87 10.62 2.16
N ALA A 35 6.56 9.97 3.09
CA ALA A 35 7.88 9.40 2.90
C ALA A 35 7.91 8.00 3.51
N VAL A 36 8.64 7.11 2.85
CA VAL A 36 8.77 5.68 3.19
C VAL A 36 10.23 5.29 3.00
N ILE A 37 10.76 4.46 3.91
CA ILE A 37 12.17 4.03 3.92
C ILE A 37 12.25 2.56 3.56
N SER A 38 13.27 2.16 2.81
CA SER A 38 13.55 0.77 2.47
C SER A 38 13.92 -0.03 3.73
N ASP A 39 13.66 -1.34 3.72
CA ASP A 39 13.99 -2.22 4.85
C ASP A 39 15.51 -2.26 5.13
N ASP A 40 16.34 -2.13 4.09
CA ASP A 40 17.79 -2.01 4.24
C ASP A 40 18.25 -0.63 4.75
N GLY A 41 17.33 0.34 4.86
CA GLY A 41 17.58 1.70 5.33
C GLY A 41 18.39 2.57 4.36
N ALA A 42 18.71 2.06 3.17
CA ALA A 42 19.58 2.74 2.21
C ALA A 42 18.86 3.78 1.36
N ARG A 43 17.51 3.74 1.29
CA ARG A 43 16.73 4.59 0.41
C ARG A 43 15.43 5.06 1.03
N ILE A 44 15.03 6.27 0.67
CA ILE A 44 13.76 6.86 1.09
C ILE A 44 13.04 7.31 -0.18
N ALA A 45 11.83 6.82 -0.43
CA ALA A 45 10.95 7.42 -1.42
C ALA A 45 10.10 8.48 -0.72
N ALA A 46 10.00 9.66 -1.31
CA ALA A 46 9.23 10.77 -0.78
C ALA A 46 8.49 11.51 -1.89
N VAL A 47 7.32 12.05 -1.58
CA VAL A 47 6.59 12.90 -2.51
C VAL A 47 6.92 14.36 -2.22
N TYR A 48 7.69 15.00 -3.10
CA TYR A 48 7.89 16.44 -3.08
C TYR A 48 6.68 17.13 -3.71
N PHE A 49 6.20 18.22 -3.12
CA PHE A 49 5.13 19.04 -3.67
C PHE A 49 5.54 20.51 -3.71
N SER A 50 5.24 21.14 -4.83
CA SER A 50 5.30 22.59 -5.00
C SER A 50 4.11 23.04 -5.85
N THR A 51 4.34 23.46 -7.10
CA THR A 51 3.30 23.62 -8.12
C THR A 51 2.88 22.28 -8.73
N THR A 52 3.74 21.27 -8.63
CA THR A 52 3.54 19.90 -9.09
C THR A 52 3.92 18.91 -7.99
N TRP A 53 3.59 17.64 -8.18
CA TRP A 53 3.89 16.54 -7.27
C TRP A 53 4.93 15.63 -7.90
N GLU A 54 6.03 15.41 -7.19
CA GLU A 54 7.18 14.66 -7.67
C GLU A 54 7.49 13.47 -6.77
N ILE A 55 7.69 12.29 -7.36
CA ILE A 55 8.32 11.18 -6.65
C ILE A 55 9.81 11.42 -6.67
N GLN A 56 10.43 11.43 -5.50
CA GLN A 56 11.86 11.54 -5.36
C GLN A 56 12.39 10.37 -4.55
N LEU A 57 13.53 9.84 -4.97
CA LEU A 57 14.29 8.83 -4.25
C LEU A 57 15.50 9.49 -3.62
N ILE A 58 15.67 9.32 -2.32
CA ILE A 58 16.75 9.89 -1.53
C ILE A 58 17.64 8.74 -1.06
N ASP A 59 18.90 8.74 -1.51
CA ASP A 59 19.88 7.76 -1.03
C ASP A 59 20.36 8.15 0.38
N TYR A 60 20.56 7.16 1.24
CA TYR A 60 21.06 7.33 2.59
C TYR A 60 22.34 6.50 2.79
N PRO A 61 23.40 7.06 3.42
CA PRO A 61 23.48 8.37 4.10
C PRO A 61 23.97 9.53 3.21
N SER A 62 24.11 9.34 1.90
CA SER A 62 24.63 10.39 1.01
C SER A 62 23.69 11.59 0.85
N LEU A 63 22.39 11.39 1.12
CA LEU A 63 21.29 12.34 0.92
C LEU A 63 21.18 12.83 -0.53
N ALA A 64 21.62 12.01 -1.49
CA ALA A 64 21.49 12.32 -2.91
C ALA A 64 20.01 12.15 -3.32
N VAL A 65 19.44 13.20 -3.92
CA VAL A 65 18.04 13.22 -4.36
C VAL A 65 17.95 12.96 -5.86
N THR A 66 17.19 11.94 -6.24
CA THR A 66 16.89 11.58 -7.63
C THR A 66 15.39 11.76 -7.89
N PRO A 67 14.97 12.76 -8.68
CA PRO A 67 13.59 12.89 -9.12
C PRO A 67 13.27 11.75 -10.10
N LEU A 68 12.24 10.96 -9.78
CA LEU A 68 11.79 9.84 -10.63
C LEU A 68 10.64 10.25 -11.53
N TYR A 69 9.73 11.09 -11.02
CA TYR A 69 8.52 11.47 -11.73
C TYR A 69 8.04 12.86 -11.35
N ASN A 70 7.40 13.58 -12.27
CA ASN A 70 6.77 14.86 -12.03
C ASN A 70 5.36 14.89 -12.64
N SER A 71 4.34 15.06 -11.80
CA SER A 71 2.94 15.06 -12.19
C SER A 71 2.26 16.38 -11.83
N PRO A 72 1.37 16.90 -12.68
CA PRO A 72 0.42 17.93 -12.27
C PRO A 72 -0.68 17.38 -11.32
N LEU A 73 -0.87 16.06 -11.28
CA LEU A 73 -1.87 15.40 -10.45
C LEU A 73 -1.29 15.07 -9.08
N ARG A 74 -2.16 15.13 -8.07
CA ARG A 74 -1.78 14.85 -6.69
C ARG A 74 -1.50 13.36 -6.53
N GLN A 75 -0.28 13.05 -6.14
CA GLN A 75 0.11 11.70 -5.78
C GLN A 75 -0.09 11.47 -4.28
N LEU A 76 -0.92 10.49 -3.91
CA LEU A 76 -1.44 10.37 -2.55
C LEU A 76 -0.81 9.26 -1.73
N THR A 77 -0.18 8.27 -2.38
CA THR A 77 0.38 7.08 -1.72
C THR A 77 1.60 6.58 -2.48
N ILE A 78 2.67 6.31 -1.75
CA ILE A 78 3.89 5.67 -2.25
C ILE A 78 4.31 4.57 -1.27
N ASP A 79 4.93 3.52 -1.80
CA ASP A 79 5.55 2.43 -1.04
C ASP A 79 6.73 1.88 -1.85
N LEU A 80 7.64 1.10 -1.25
CA LEU A 80 8.82 0.58 -1.94
C LEU A 80 9.23 -0.83 -1.50
N THR A 81 9.99 -1.50 -2.36
CA THR A 81 10.60 -2.81 -2.07
C THR A 81 11.67 -2.69 -0.97
N ALA A 82 12.06 -3.83 -0.38
CA ALA A 82 13.03 -3.87 0.71
C ALA A 82 14.41 -3.29 0.34
N SER A 83 14.80 -3.40 -0.93
CA SER A 83 16.03 -2.83 -1.51
C SER A 83 15.86 -1.38 -2.02
N GLY A 84 14.63 -0.87 -2.06
CA GLY A 84 14.30 0.41 -2.70
C GLY A 84 14.65 0.46 -4.19
N ASP A 85 14.59 -0.68 -4.89
CA ASP A 85 14.78 -0.77 -6.33
C ASP A 85 13.48 -0.60 -7.14
N GLN A 86 12.33 -0.62 -6.49
CA GLN A 86 11.04 -0.27 -7.09
C GLN A 86 10.22 0.57 -6.11
N VAL A 87 9.61 1.64 -6.63
CA VAL A 87 8.61 2.45 -5.93
C VAL A 87 7.26 2.19 -6.59
N VAL A 88 6.23 1.88 -5.80
CA VAL A 88 4.85 1.76 -6.27
C VAL A 88 4.08 3.05 -6.00
N SER A 89 3.24 3.44 -6.94
CA SER A 89 2.28 4.53 -6.79
C SER A 89 1.09 4.36 -7.72
N SER A 90 0.08 5.21 -7.58
CA SER A 90 -0.95 5.41 -8.59
C SER A 90 -0.87 6.76 -9.28
N SER A 91 -1.25 6.82 -10.56
CA SER A 91 -1.34 8.05 -11.36
C SER A 91 -2.45 7.96 -12.41
N GLY A 92 -2.97 9.10 -12.84
CA GLY A 92 -3.83 9.21 -14.04
C GLY A 92 -3.06 9.59 -15.30
N ASP A 93 -1.75 9.75 -15.21
CA ASP A 93 -0.92 10.15 -16.35
C ASP A 93 -0.51 8.95 -17.21
N ASP A 94 -0.20 9.21 -18.49
CA ASP A 94 0.27 8.21 -19.46
C ASP A 94 1.79 7.94 -19.30
N LEU A 95 2.16 7.33 -18.18
CA LEU A 95 3.55 7.07 -17.78
C LEU A 95 4.23 6.00 -18.63
N VAL A 96 3.44 5.12 -19.24
CA VAL A 96 3.89 4.17 -20.24
C VAL A 96 3.20 4.55 -21.55
N PRO A 97 3.89 5.14 -22.53
CA PRO A 97 3.27 5.82 -23.66
C PRO A 97 2.19 4.99 -24.37
N GLY A 98 0.99 5.56 -24.45
CA GLY A 98 -0.19 5.00 -25.11
C GLY A 98 -0.96 3.96 -24.31
N ARG A 99 -0.59 3.70 -23.05
CA ARG A 99 -1.26 2.70 -22.20
C ARG A 99 -2.27 3.28 -21.23
N ASN A 100 -2.23 4.58 -20.92
CA ASN A 100 -3.26 5.25 -20.12
C ASN A 100 -3.83 6.48 -20.83
N ALA A 101 -4.39 6.25 -22.02
CA ALA A 101 -4.96 7.32 -22.84
C ALA A 101 -6.31 7.85 -22.30
N ASP A 102 -7.00 7.09 -21.45
CA ASP A 102 -8.27 7.50 -20.84
C ASP A 102 -8.08 8.37 -19.58
N GLY A 103 -6.89 8.32 -18.97
CA GLY A 103 -6.49 9.16 -17.85
C GLY A 103 -7.11 8.76 -16.52
N ASN A 104 -7.66 7.55 -16.41
CA ASN A 104 -8.13 7.01 -15.15
C ASN A 104 -6.95 6.65 -14.23
N GLY A 105 -7.23 6.46 -12.93
CA GLY A 105 -6.18 6.12 -11.97
C GLY A 105 -5.69 4.70 -12.20
N GLU A 106 -4.39 4.53 -12.42
CA GLU A 106 -3.73 3.24 -12.57
C GLU A 106 -2.57 3.09 -11.61
N VAL A 107 -2.21 1.84 -11.27
CA VAL A 107 -1.06 1.50 -10.44
C VAL A 107 0.18 1.32 -11.32
N PHE A 108 1.27 1.95 -10.92
CA PHE A 108 2.55 1.94 -11.59
C PHE A 108 3.68 1.56 -10.63
N LEU A 109 4.71 0.93 -11.18
CA LEU A 109 6.03 0.86 -10.59
C LEU A 109 6.99 1.77 -11.34
N VAL A 110 7.94 2.33 -10.61
CA VAL A 110 9.07 3.07 -11.18
C VAL A 110 10.38 2.61 -10.54
N ASP A 111 11.39 2.38 -11.37
CA ASP A 111 12.75 2.06 -10.92
C ASP A 111 13.59 3.34 -10.73
N PRO A 112 14.78 3.26 -10.09
CA PRO A 112 15.68 4.41 -9.93
C PRO A 112 16.19 5.04 -11.22
N ALA A 113 16.06 4.35 -12.36
CA ALA A 113 16.42 4.88 -13.67
C ALA A 113 15.25 5.63 -14.33
N GLY A 114 14.07 5.67 -13.70
CA GLY A 114 12.86 6.32 -14.21
C GLY A 114 12.07 5.47 -15.21
N ASN A 115 12.30 4.15 -15.25
CA ASN A 115 11.51 3.26 -16.09
C ASN A 115 10.20 2.91 -15.39
N PHE A 116 9.09 3.13 -16.09
CA PHE A 116 7.75 2.81 -15.59
C PHE A 116 7.24 1.46 -16.08
N GLU A 117 6.60 0.72 -15.18
CA GLU A 117 5.76 -0.43 -15.46
C GLU A 117 4.34 -0.10 -15.02
N GLN A 118 3.39 -0.16 -15.96
CA GLN A 118 1.97 0.00 -15.64
C GLN A 118 1.37 -1.36 -15.28
N VAL A 119 1.03 -1.51 -14.00
CA VAL A 119 0.54 -2.75 -13.40
C VAL A 119 -0.91 -2.99 -13.78
N THR A 120 -1.76 -1.95 -13.70
CA THR A 120 -3.19 -2.04 -14.03
C THR A 120 -3.49 -1.28 -15.32
N ASP A 121 -4.41 -1.83 -16.12
CA ASP A 121 -4.82 -1.29 -17.42
C ASP A 121 -6.32 -1.51 -17.56
N THR A 122 -7.09 -0.48 -17.20
CA THR A 122 -8.53 -0.52 -17.00
C THR A 122 -9.19 0.56 -17.84
N MET A 123 -10.39 0.28 -18.37
CA MET A 123 -11.11 1.24 -19.20
C MET A 123 -12.05 2.16 -18.41
N THR A 124 -12.38 1.79 -17.17
CA THR A 124 -13.30 2.52 -16.30
C THR A 124 -12.94 2.27 -14.84
N GLY A 125 -13.37 3.18 -13.96
CA GLY A 125 -13.04 3.13 -12.54
C GLY A 125 -11.67 3.74 -12.28
N GLY A 126 -11.01 3.32 -11.20
CA GLY A 126 -9.64 3.69 -10.91
C GLY A 126 -9.04 2.82 -9.82
N SER A 127 -7.73 2.64 -9.90
CA SER A 127 -6.90 1.87 -8.99
C SER A 127 -5.89 2.78 -8.30
N GLY A 128 -5.73 2.61 -6.98
CA GLY A 128 -4.77 3.41 -6.21
C GLY A 128 -4.61 2.96 -4.76
N GLN A 129 -3.93 3.78 -3.96
CA GLN A 129 -3.55 3.40 -2.58
C GLN A 129 -2.73 2.10 -2.54
N ALA A 130 -1.77 1.97 -3.47
CA ALA A 130 -0.99 0.76 -3.63
C ALA A 130 0.08 0.61 -2.55
N SER A 131 0.33 -0.63 -2.14
CA SER A 131 1.39 -1.07 -1.23
C SER A 131 2.02 -2.35 -1.78
N ILE A 132 3.33 -2.52 -1.63
CA ILE A 132 4.14 -3.55 -2.30
C ILE A 132 4.89 -4.44 -1.31
N SER A 133 4.99 -5.74 -1.58
CA SER A 133 5.79 -6.67 -0.77
C SER A 133 7.29 -6.40 -0.91
N ALA A 134 8.09 -6.86 0.06
CA ALA A 134 9.52 -6.61 0.10
C ALA A 134 10.26 -7.12 -1.15
N ASP A 135 9.81 -8.23 -1.71
CA ASP A 135 10.35 -8.84 -2.93
C ASP A 135 9.76 -8.25 -4.24
N GLY A 136 8.83 -7.30 -4.11
CA GLY A 136 8.14 -6.67 -5.23
C GLY A 136 7.12 -7.55 -5.94
N ARG A 137 6.91 -8.81 -5.53
CA ARG A 137 6.02 -9.74 -6.24
C ARG A 137 4.55 -9.38 -6.10
N TYR A 138 4.14 -8.97 -4.90
CA TYR A 138 2.74 -8.74 -4.57
C TYR A 138 2.46 -7.26 -4.38
N ILE A 139 1.36 -6.78 -4.96
CA ILE A 139 0.89 -5.40 -4.80
C ILE A 139 -0.56 -5.43 -4.34
N ALA A 140 -0.84 -4.88 -3.16
CA ALA A 140 -2.19 -4.66 -2.67
C ALA A 140 -2.63 -3.23 -2.98
N PHE A 141 -3.83 -3.03 -3.50
CA PHE A 141 -4.35 -1.71 -3.86
C PHE A 141 -5.87 -1.67 -3.80
N THR A 142 -6.43 -0.48 -3.66
CA THR A 142 -7.86 -0.23 -3.77
C THR A 142 -8.23 -0.06 -5.24
N SER A 143 -9.29 -0.71 -5.72
CA SER A 143 -9.80 -0.53 -7.08
C SER A 143 -11.32 -0.45 -7.13
N THR A 144 -11.84 0.41 -7.99
CA THR A 144 -13.25 0.44 -8.40
C THR A 144 -13.46 -0.18 -9.79
N SER A 145 -12.42 -0.74 -10.39
CA SER A 145 -12.39 -1.29 -11.76
C SER A 145 -12.62 -2.81 -11.80
N GLU A 146 -12.99 -3.32 -12.97
CA GLU A 146 -13.22 -4.76 -13.23
C GLU A 146 -11.93 -5.55 -13.44
N LEU A 147 -11.12 -5.76 -12.39
CA LEU A 147 -9.83 -6.45 -12.51
C LEU A 147 -9.86 -7.96 -12.22
N SER A 148 -10.75 -8.45 -11.36
CA SER A 148 -10.77 -9.87 -10.92
C SER A 148 -12.16 -10.50 -10.79
N VAL A 149 -13.20 -9.69 -10.67
CA VAL A 149 -14.62 -10.06 -10.64
C VAL A 149 -15.43 -8.97 -11.34
N PRO A 150 -16.66 -9.23 -11.82
CA PRO A 150 -17.53 -8.18 -12.33
C PRO A 150 -17.67 -7.07 -11.28
N ALA A 151 -17.39 -5.82 -11.66
CA ALA A 151 -17.43 -4.72 -10.72
C ALA A 151 -18.88 -4.25 -10.55
N GLY A 152 -19.14 -3.78 -9.36
CA GLY A 152 -20.24 -2.89 -9.08
C GLY A 152 -19.93 -2.18 -7.78
N GLY A 153 -20.00 -0.85 -7.75
CA GLY A 153 -20.00 -0.05 -6.51
C GLY A 153 -18.65 0.43 -5.97
N ASN A 154 -18.50 0.47 -4.64
CA ASN A 154 -17.43 1.17 -3.91
C ASN A 154 -16.12 0.35 -3.89
N GLY A 155 -14.96 1.01 -3.70
CA GLY A 155 -13.62 0.40 -3.85
C GLY A 155 -13.41 -0.93 -3.11
N GLN A 156 -12.71 -1.86 -3.77
CA GLN A 156 -12.35 -3.18 -3.27
C GLN A 156 -10.83 -3.27 -3.08
N ILE A 157 -10.38 -4.11 -2.14
CA ILE A 157 -8.96 -4.43 -2.04
C ILE A 157 -8.63 -5.55 -3.03
N ILE A 158 -7.72 -5.26 -3.94
CA ILE A 158 -7.20 -6.18 -4.96
C ILE A 158 -5.74 -6.49 -4.65
N LEU A 159 -5.36 -7.74 -4.86
CA LEU A 159 -3.99 -8.20 -4.81
C LEU A 159 -3.54 -8.60 -6.22
N ALA A 160 -2.50 -7.94 -6.72
CA ALA A 160 -1.78 -8.35 -7.92
C ALA A 160 -0.65 -9.32 -7.52
N ASP A 161 -0.58 -10.47 -8.19
CA ASP A 161 0.61 -11.32 -8.23
C ASP A 161 1.35 -11.07 -9.53
N ARG A 162 2.47 -10.34 -9.48
CA ARG A 162 3.25 -9.97 -10.67
C ARG A 162 3.94 -11.16 -11.32
N ALA A 163 4.23 -12.22 -10.56
CA ALA A 163 4.83 -13.41 -11.13
C ALA A 163 3.83 -14.21 -11.98
N LEU A 164 2.55 -14.15 -11.63
CA LEU A 164 1.46 -14.85 -12.34
C LEU A 164 0.68 -13.95 -13.30
N GLY A 165 0.79 -12.62 -13.16
CA GLY A 165 0.01 -11.65 -13.94
C GLY A 165 -1.48 -11.67 -13.59
N THR A 166 -1.82 -12.03 -12.35
CA THR A 166 -3.21 -12.21 -11.91
C THR A 166 -3.62 -11.17 -10.88
N PHE A 167 -4.88 -10.75 -10.94
CA PHE A 167 -5.53 -9.93 -9.91
C PHE A 167 -6.54 -10.77 -9.12
N THR A 168 -6.55 -10.61 -7.80
CA THR A 168 -7.50 -11.31 -6.92
C THR A 168 -8.11 -10.33 -5.93
N SER A 169 -9.44 -10.27 -5.84
CA SER A 169 -10.12 -9.57 -4.75
C SER A 169 -9.94 -10.36 -3.46
N ILE A 170 -9.42 -9.72 -2.41
CA ILE A 170 -9.16 -10.40 -1.13
C ILE A 170 -10.44 -10.58 -0.29
N LEU A 171 -11.48 -9.82 -0.61
CA LEU A 171 -12.81 -9.92 -0.04
C LEU A 171 -13.87 -9.76 -1.13
N PRO A 172 -14.12 -10.80 -1.95
CA PRO A 172 -15.08 -10.73 -3.04
C PRO A 172 -16.48 -10.36 -2.53
N GLY A 173 -17.08 -9.34 -3.16
CA GLY A 173 -18.41 -8.84 -2.79
C GLY A 173 -18.45 -7.85 -1.62
N VAL A 174 -17.32 -7.64 -0.94
CA VAL A 174 -17.17 -6.59 0.09
C VAL A 174 -16.60 -5.35 -0.58
N GLN A 175 -17.32 -4.25 -0.47
CA GLN A 175 -16.97 -2.97 -1.09
C GLN A 175 -16.59 -1.95 -0.01
N GLY A 176 -16.27 -0.71 -0.39
CA GLY A 176 -16.01 0.35 0.59
C GLY A 176 -14.81 0.08 1.50
N SER A 177 -13.86 -0.72 1.03
CA SER A 177 -12.60 -1.00 1.72
C SER A 177 -11.48 -0.17 1.10
N SER A 178 -10.52 0.28 1.90
CA SER A 178 -9.49 1.21 1.44
C SER A 178 -8.16 1.09 2.21
N GLN A 179 -7.14 1.82 1.74
CA GLN A 179 -5.83 1.94 2.39
C GLN A 179 -5.17 0.60 2.73
N PRO A 180 -5.03 -0.33 1.76
CA PRO A 180 -4.36 -1.58 2.02
C PRO A 180 -2.86 -1.35 2.30
N SER A 181 -2.32 -2.14 3.21
CA SER A 181 -0.90 -2.26 3.49
C SER A 181 -0.54 -3.74 3.53
N ILE A 182 0.35 -4.17 2.64
CA ILE A 182 0.78 -5.55 2.54
C ILE A 182 2.03 -5.80 3.40
N SER A 183 2.12 -6.96 4.03
CA SER A 183 3.32 -7.36 4.77
C SER A 183 4.49 -7.65 3.82
N ALA A 184 5.72 -7.49 4.32
CA ALA A 184 6.95 -7.74 3.57
C ALA A 184 6.98 -9.12 2.89
N ASP A 185 6.48 -10.15 3.57
CA ASP A 185 6.39 -11.53 3.06
C ASP A 185 5.19 -11.80 2.11
N GLY A 186 4.37 -10.79 1.85
CA GLY A 186 3.18 -10.88 1.01
C GLY A 186 2.04 -11.71 1.59
N GLN A 187 2.14 -12.18 2.85
CA GLN A 187 1.18 -13.12 3.42
C GLN A 187 -0.02 -12.44 4.10
N ARG A 188 0.05 -11.13 4.39
CA ARG A 188 -1.01 -10.42 5.12
C ARG A 188 -1.26 -9.05 4.53
N ILE A 189 -2.52 -8.62 4.58
CA ILE A 189 -2.93 -7.27 4.18
C ILE A 189 -3.77 -6.66 5.29
N ALA A 190 -3.32 -5.53 5.84
CA ALA A 190 -4.11 -4.68 6.70
C ALA A 190 -4.85 -3.63 5.87
N PHE A 191 -6.12 -3.33 6.17
CA PHE A 191 -6.91 -2.35 5.41
C PHE A 191 -8.04 -1.78 6.27
N THR A 192 -8.60 -0.63 5.87
CA THR A 192 -9.80 -0.09 6.51
C THR A 192 -11.06 -0.51 5.78
N SER A 193 -12.14 -0.74 6.51
CA SER A 193 -13.45 -1.02 5.93
C SER A 193 -14.58 -0.52 6.82
N ARG A 194 -15.67 -0.08 6.21
CA ARG A 194 -16.96 0.17 6.88
C ARG A 194 -17.91 -1.00 6.78
N GLU A 195 -17.54 -2.02 6.01
CA GLU A 195 -18.38 -3.20 5.87
C GLU A 195 -18.24 -4.13 7.07
N ASP A 196 -19.17 -5.08 7.14
CA ASP A 196 -19.20 -6.09 8.18
C ASP A 196 -18.96 -7.50 7.62
N PRO A 197 -17.80 -7.78 7.02
CA PRO A 197 -17.53 -9.07 6.38
C PRO A 197 -17.43 -10.24 7.38
N VAL A 198 -17.32 -9.95 8.69
CA VAL A 198 -17.15 -10.95 9.75
C VAL A 198 -18.30 -10.96 10.77
N GLY A 199 -19.32 -10.09 10.62
CA GLY A 199 -20.54 -10.06 11.45
C GLY A 199 -20.43 -9.36 12.80
N ASP A 200 -19.39 -8.55 13.01
CA ASP A 200 -19.04 -7.88 14.26
C ASP A 200 -18.97 -6.34 14.16
N ASN A 201 -19.36 -5.76 13.02
CA ASN A 201 -19.47 -4.32 12.75
C ASN A 201 -20.90 -3.88 12.33
N PRO A 202 -21.95 -4.17 13.13
CA PRO A 202 -23.31 -3.76 12.80
C PRO A 202 -23.55 -2.25 12.62
N PRO A 203 -22.75 -1.32 13.20
CA PRO A 203 -22.90 0.12 12.94
C PRO A 203 -22.36 0.58 11.57
N HIS A 204 -21.55 -0.24 10.89
CA HIS A 204 -20.81 0.15 9.68
C HIS A 204 -19.85 1.34 9.88
N ASP A 205 -19.22 1.41 11.06
CA ASP A 205 -18.15 2.36 11.33
C ASP A 205 -16.85 1.89 10.66
N GLU A 206 -15.90 2.81 10.47
CA GLU A 206 -14.61 2.47 9.84
C GLU A 206 -13.69 1.73 10.81
N GLU A 207 -13.29 0.51 10.45
CA GLU A 207 -12.47 -0.38 11.28
C GLU A 207 -11.20 -0.81 10.54
N LEU A 208 -10.16 -1.18 11.31
CA LEU A 208 -8.94 -1.79 10.80
C LEU A 208 -9.09 -3.31 10.80
N LEU A 209 -8.98 -3.91 9.62
CA LEU A 209 -9.04 -5.35 9.39
C LEU A 209 -7.68 -5.86 8.90
N LEU A 210 -7.41 -7.14 9.16
CA LEU A 210 -6.22 -7.87 8.71
C LEU A 210 -6.67 -9.13 7.99
N ALA A 211 -6.35 -9.27 6.71
CA ALA A 211 -6.56 -10.47 5.92
C ALA A 211 -5.28 -11.31 5.79
N GLU A 212 -5.40 -12.62 5.90
CA GLU A 212 -4.35 -13.59 5.56
C GLU A 212 -4.47 -14.01 4.08
N CYS A 213 -3.40 -13.81 3.31
CA CYS A 213 -3.26 -14.14 1.89
C CYS A 213 -2.64 -15.52 1.66
N THR A 214 -2.48 -16.32 2.73
CA THR A 214 -1.80 -17.61 2.73
C THR A 214 -2.39 -18.55 1.67
N LEU A 215 -1.58 -18.80 0.63
CA LEU A 215 -1.77 -19.68 -0.54
C LEU A 215 -2.36 -19.02 -1.80
N LEU A 216 -1.64 -18.06 -2.38
CA LEU A 216 -1.75 -17.76 -3.80
C LEU A 216 -1.07 -18.87 -4.61
N GLY A 217 -1.81 -19.97 -4.77
CA GLY A 217 -1.38 -21.16 -5.49
C GLY A 217 -2.42 -22.28 -5.54
N GLU A 218 -3.41 -22.28 -4.65
CA GLU A 218 -4.55 -23.21 -4.70
C GLU A 218 -5.81 -22.49 -4.19
N PRO A 219 -7.02 -22.83 -4.65
CA PRO A 219 -8.22 -22.26 -4.09
C PRO A 219 -8.30 -22.71 -2.61
N ALA A 220 -8.22 -21.73 -1.70
CA ALA A 220 -7.97 -21.89 -0.25
C ALA A 220 -9.02 -22.78 0.51
N VAL A 221 -9.06 -22.87 1.86
CA VAL A 221 -10.20 -23.47 2.61
C VAL A 221 -10.60 -22.76 3.92
N ALA A 222 -11.80 -22.18 4.07
CA ALA A 222 -12.26 -21.53 5.32
C ALA A 222 -12.20 -22.46 6.55
N ILE A 223 -11.28 -22.21 7.49
CA ILE A 223 -11.22 -22.92 8.78
C ILE A 223 -11.61 -21.96 9.91
N PRO A 224 -12.73 -22.19 10.61
CA PRO A 224 -13.10 -21.38 11.75
C PRO A 224 -12.18 -21.68 12.95
N ALA A 225 -11.47 -20.65 13.42
CA ALA A 225 -10.83 -20.68 14.73
C ALA A 225 -11.93 -20.73 15.79
N HIS A 226 -11.81 -21.69 16.73
CA HIS A 226 -12.69 -21.90 17.88
C HIS A 226 -13.94 -22.79 17.67
N SER A 227 -13.76 -24.05 17.32
CA SER A 227 -14.53 -25.11 17.99
C SER A 227 -13.81 -26.46 17.89
N THR A 228 -14.07 -27.35 18.84
CA THR A 228 -13.53 -28.71 18.98
C THR A 228 -13.90 -29.68 17.83
N PHE A 229 -14.22 -29.16 16.64
CA PHE A 229 -14.63 -29.88 15.43
C PHE A 229 -13.50 -30.12 14.43
N GLY A 230 -12.25 -29.84 14.79
CA GLY A 230 -11.06 -30.03 13.93
C GLY A 230 -10.67 -31.48 13.59
N LEU A 231 -11.58 -32.46 13.67
CA LEU A 231 -11.27 -33.88 13.49
C LEU A 231 -12.11 -34.62 12.42
N LEU A 232 -12.93 -33.93 11.63
CA LEU A 232 -13.64 -34.51 10.48
C LEU A 232 -13.32 -33.77 9.17
N LEU A 233 -12.03 -33.73 8.84
CA LEU A 233 -11.57 -33.41 7.49
C LEU A 233 -11.64 -34.68 6.65
N LEU A 234 -12.64 -34.82 5.78
CA LEU A 234 -12.59 -35.57 4.51
C LEU A 234 -13.94 -35.50 3.77
N ALA A 235 -14.18 -34.38 3.06
CA ALA A 235 -14.85 -34.32 1.75
C ALA A 235 -15.15 -32.85 1.35
N GLY A 236 -14.31 -32.27 0.49
CA GLY A 236 -14.61 -31.04 -0.26
C GLY A 236 -13.65 -29.86 -0.02
N LEU A 237 -12.86 -29.50 -1.05
CA LEU A 237 -12.08 -28.24 -1.21
C LEU A 237 -12.98 -26.98 -1.12
N LEU A 238 -12.45 -25.78 -0.71
CA LEU A 238 -12.89 -24.37 -1.05
C LEU A 238 -12.50 -23.17 -0.13
N LEU A 239 -11.95 -22.08 -0.73
CA LEU A 239 -11.21 -20.85 -0.23
C LEU A 239 -11.24 -20.46 1.28
N ALA A 240 -10.09 -20.22 1.95
CA ALA A 240 -9.91 -19.44 3.19
C ALA A 240 -9.08 -18.19 2.92
N VAL A 241 -9.70 -17.05 3.17
CA VAL A 241 -9.01 -15.87 3.70
C VAL A 241 -9.54 -15.72 5.12
N ALA A 242 -8.67 -15.62 6.11
CA ALA A 242 -9.08 -15.31 7.48
C ALA A 242 -8.95 -13.80 7.70
N VAL A 243 -10.00 -13.15 8.20
CA VAL A 243 -9.99 -11.71 8.48
C VAL A 243 -10.19 -11.44 9.97
N TRP A 244 -9.34 -10.57 10.52
CA TRP A 244 -9.31 -10.23 11.94
C TRP A 244 -9.47 -8.73 12.13
N ARG A 245 -10.17 -8.32 13.18
CA ARG A 245 -10.22 -6.92 13.62
C ARG A 245 -9.09 -6.63 14.62
N LEU A 246 -8.35 -5.55 14.39
CA LEU A 246 -7.33 -5.08 15.34
C LEU A 246 -7.91 -3.98 16.24
N ARG A 247 -7.98 -4.24 17.56
CA ARG A 247 -8.32 -3.21 18.57
C ARG A 247 -7.06 -2.77 19.31
N ARG A 248 -6.83 -1.46 19.42
CA ARG A 248 -5.84 -0.93 20.38
C ARG A 248 -6.32 -1.24 21.79
N SER A 249 -5.63 -2.16 22.48
CA SER A 249 -5.80 -2.37 23.91
C SER A 249 -5.27 -1.14 24.64
N VAL A 250 -6.17 -0.34 25.23
CA VAL A 250 -5.78 0.69 26.19
C VAL A 250 -5.27 -0.04 27.43
N VAL A 251 -3.97 0.03 27.69
CA VAL A 251 -3.39 -0.42 28.96
C VAL A 251 -3.99 0.46 30.06
N PRO A 252 -4.68 -0.10 31.07
CA PRO A 252 -5.16 0.71 32.18
C PRO A 252 -3.96 1.29 32.93
N SER A 253 -3.97 2.60 33.17
CA SER A 253 -2.99 3.26 34.03
C SER A 253 -2.94 2.55 35.40
N PRO A 254 -1.75 2.32 35.99
CA PRO A 254 -1.68 1.76 37.33
C PRO A 254 -2.38 2.71 38.33
N PRO A 255 -3.05 2.17 39.36
CA PRO A 255 -3.72 3.01 40.35
C PRO A 255 -2.69 3.90 41.06
N MET A 256 -2.98 5.20 41.15
CA MET A 256 -2.20 6.10 41.97
C MET A 256 -2.31 5.67 43.43
N ALA A 257 -1.16 5.55 44.10
CA ALA A 257 -1.05 5.29 45.53
C ALA A 257 -1.43 6.52 46.37
#